data_AF-A0A8C4FF69-F1
#
_entry.id   AF-A0A8C4FF69-F1
#
_cell.length_a   1.000
_cell.length_b   1.000
_cell.length_c   1.000
_cell.angle_alpha   90.00
_cell.angle_beta   90.00
_cell.angle_gamma   90.00
#
_symmetry.space_group_name_H-M   'P 1'
#
loop_
_entity.id
_entity.type
_entity.pdbx_description
1 polymer ?
#
loop_
_entity_poly.entity_id
_entity_poly.type
_entity_poly.pdbx_seq_one_letter_code
_entity_poly.pdbx_strand_id
1 'polypeptide(L)' 'MNVVLRDVLDKARFVIDTVRKKGEAAGSEIIDFLCEVDPFLSEHLGLI' A
#
# COMPACT_ATOMS: atom_id res chain seq x y z
N MET A 1 2.07 11.88 -19.74
CA MET A 1 2.11 11.01 -18.55
C MET A 1 3.51 10.41 -18.48
N ASN A 2 4.32 10.82 -17.49
CA ASN A 2 5.74 10.47 -17.40
C ASN A 2 5.92 8.95 -17.19
N VAL A 3 6.84 8.31 -17.92
CA VAL A 3 7.12 6.86 -17.84
C VAL A 3 7.44 6.43 -16.40
N VAL A 4 8.11 7.29 -15.62
CA VAL A 4 8.44 7.01 -14.20
C VAL A 4 7.19 6.89 -13.32
N LEU A 5 6.21 7.78 -13.52
CA LEU A 5 4.96 7.74 -12.74
C LEU A 5 4.15 6.48 -13.06
N ARG A 6 4.22 5.99 -14.30
CA ARG A 6 3.57 4.73 -14.69
C ARG A 6 4.18 3.54 -13.94
N ASP A 7 5.51 3.44 -13.88
CA ASP A 7 6.21 2.36 -13.16
C ASP A 7 5.89 2.32 -11.66
N VAL A 8 5.85 3.49 -11.01
CA VAL A 8 5.46 3.59 -9.59
C VAL A 8 4.04 3.09 -9.35
N LEU A 9 3.10 3.49 -10.21
CA LEU A 9 1.70 3.05 -10.11
C LEU A 9 1.55 1.55 -10.37
N ASP A 10 2.28 1.00 -11.34
CA ASP A 10 2.26 -0.43 -11.65
C ASP A 10 2.82 -1.26 -10.49
N LYS A 11 3.89 -0.79 -9.83
CA LYS A 11 4.46 -1.42 -8.63
C LYS A 11 3.50 -1.34 -7.44
N ALA A 12 2.91 -0.18 -7.18
CA ALA A 12 1.94 -0.02 -6.10
C ALA A 12 0.74 -0.96 -6.30
N ARG A 13 0.19 -1.03 -7.52
CA ARG A 13 -0.88 -1.97 -7.86
C ARG A 13 -0.46 -3.43 -7.62
N PHE A 14 0.73 -3.83 -8.06
CA PHE A 14 1.21 -5.19 -7.90
C PHE A 14 1.30 -5.62 -6.43
N VAL A 15 1.78 -4.74 -5.54
CA VAL A 15 1.87 -5.01 -4.11
C VAL A 15 0.47 -5.20 -3.51
N ILE A 16 -0.45 -4.27 -3.78
CA ILE A 16 -1.83 -4.33 -3.25
C ILE A 16 -2.57 -5.56 -3.77
N ASP A 17 -2.48 -5.87 -5.06
CA ASP A 17 -3.11 -7.06 -5.65
C ASP A 17 -2.54 -8.36 -5.06
N THR A 18 -1.22 -8.40 -4.82
CA THR A 18 -0.56 -9.53 -4.17
C THR A 18 -1.05 -9.72 -2.74
N VAL A 19 -1.11 -8.66 -1.93
CA VAL A 19 -1.54 -8.76 -0.54
C VAL A 19 -3.02 -9.16 -0.45
N ARG A 20 -3.90 -8.59 -1.30
CA ARG A 20 -5.31 -8.98 -1.34
C ARG A 20 -5.50 -10.48 -1.61
N LYS A 21 -4.66 -11.08 -2.45
CA LYS A 21 -4.70 -12.53 -2.74
C LYS A 21 -4.25 -13.39 -1.55
N LYS A 22 -3.48 -12.85 -0.61
CA LYS A 22 -3.01 -13.57 0.59
C LYS A 22 -4.03 -13.59 1.73
N GLY A 23 -5.08 -12.78 1.65
CA GLY A 23 -6.15 -12.72 2.64
C GLY A 23 -5.94 -11.68 3.73
N GLU A 24 -6.87 -11.65 4.68
CA GLU A 24 -7.00 -10.54 5.66
C GLU A 24 -5.80 -10.38 6.59
N ALA A 25 -5.13 -11.47 6.99
CA ALA A 25 -3.95 -11.40 7.86
C ALA A 25 -2.81 -10.59 7.22
N ALA A 26 -2.52 -10.86 5.94
CA ALA A 26 -1.52 -10.09 5.19
C ALA A 26 -1.98 -8.65 4.93
N GLY A 27 -3.30 -8.44 4.79
CA GLY A 27 -3.89 -7.11 4.68
C GLY A 27 -3.72 -6.28 5.96
N SER A 28 -3.81 -6.91 7.13
CA SER A 28 -3.56 -6.25 8.41
C SER A 28 -2.07 -5.90 8.56
N GLU A 29 -1.18 -6.84 8.20
CA GLU A 29 0.27 -6.64 8.27
C GLU A 29 0.76 -5.49 7.37
N ILE A 30 0.19 -5.32 6.15
CA ILE A 30 0.57 -4.18 5.30
C ILE A 30 0.05 -2.83 5.85
N ILE A 31 -1.10 -2.83 6.54
CA ILE A 31 -1.63 -1.61 7.18
C ILE A 31 -0.73 -1.21 8.34
N ASP A 32 -0.37 -2.15 9.21
CA ASP A 32 0.55 -1.90 10.32
C ASP A 32 1.89 -1.36 9.81
N PHE A 33 2.45 -2.00 8.77
CA PHE A 33 3.69 -1.54 8.14
C PHE A 33 3.55 -0.14 7.52
N LEU A 34 2.43 0.17 6.89
CA LEU A 34 2.18 1.49 6.31
C LEU A 34 2.14 2.57 7.40
N CYS A 35 1.49 2.29 8.53
CA CYS A 35 1.44 3.18 9.69
C CYS A 35 2.82 3.44 10.30
N GLU A 36 3.72 2.47 10.27
CA GLU A 36 5.11 2.65 10.72
C GLU A 36 5.95 3.47 9.72
N VAL A 37 5.81 3.20 8.42
CA VAL A 37 6.65 3.80 7.38
C VAL A 37 6.20 5.21 6.99
N ASP A 38 4.89 5.45 6.92
CA ASP A 38 4.31 6.73 6.55
C ASP A 38 3.05 7.05 7.38
N PRO A 39 3.23 7.53 8.62
CA PRO A 39 2.12 7.89 9.50
C PRO A 39 1.21 8.97 8.91
N PHE A 40 1.77 9.90 8.13
CA PHE A 40 1.01 10.98 7.51
C PHE A 40 0.05 10.44 6.44
N LEU A 41 0.53 9.53 5.60
CA LEU A 41 -0.32 8.85 4.64
C LEU A 41 -1.37 7.98 5.34
N SER A 42 -1.00 7.27 6.42
CA SER A 42 -1.95 6.47 7.19
C SER A 42 -3.07 7.30 7.82
N GLU A 43 -2.75 8.47 8.37
CA GLU A 43 -3.75 9.43 8.87
C GLU A 43 -4.64 9.91 7.73
N HIS A 44 -4.06 10.28 6.58
CA HIS A 44 -4.81 10.71 5.41
C HIS A 44 -5.76 9.63 4.86
N LEU A 45 -5.40 8.35 5.00
CA LEU A 45 -6.21 7.21 4.60
C LEU A 45 -7.21 6.77 5.69
N GLY A 46 -7.18 7.35 6.89
CA GLY A 46 -8.06 6.99 8.02
C GLY A 46 -7.76 5.61 8.61
N LEU A 47 -6.49 5.17 8.54
CA LEU A 47 -6.03 3.91 9.12
C LEU A 47 -5.65 4.05 10.61
N ILE A 48 -5.47 5.29 11.08
CA ILE A 48 -5.17 5.70 12.45
C ILE A 48 -6.07 6.83 12.91
#